data_AF-A0A7C2SHY7-F1
#
_entry.id   AF-A0A7C2SHY7-F1
#
_cell.length_a   1.000
_cell.length_b   1.000
_cell.length_c   1.000
_cell.angle_alpha   90.00
_cell.angle_beta   90.00
_cell.angle_gamma   90.00
#
_symmetry.space_group_name_H-M   'P 1'
#
loop_
_entity.id
_entity.type
_entity.pdbx_description
1 polymer ?
#
loop_
_entity_poly.entity_id
_entity_poly.type
_entity_poly.pdbx_seq_one_letter_code
_entity_poly.pdbx_strand_id
1 'polypeptide(L)'
;MNGSLNNVLKIRGVKYDFKSDFFKVDNPKIQKELEENTKNEIGFLAQEIIEVFPEMVFLDSTNNQYSVDYIQLIPVLVEAIKEQQDIIDDLVAKIETMEENCCTNSLKSASLNTGTDTRLADNEAVLYQNTPNPFREQTEIKCCLP
;
A
#
# COMPACT_ATOMS: atom_id res chain seq x y z
N MET A 1 -13.15 -13.81 -6.06
CA MET A 1 -13.64 -13.03 -7.23
C MET A 1 -12.46 -12.25 -7.76
N ASN A 2 -12.02 -12.45 -9.01
CA ASN A 2 -10.79 -11.81 -9.51
C ASN A 2 -11.07 -10.39 -10.02
N GLY A 3 -10.19 -9.44 -9.69
CA GLY A 3 -10.32 -8.03 -10.06
C GLY A 3 -11.17 -7.21 -9.10
N SER A 4 -11.41 -7.72 -7.88
CA SER A 4 -12.20 -7.04 -6.86
C SER A 4 -11.55 -5.73 -6.44
N LEU A 5 -10.22 -5.69 -6.30
CA LEU A 5 -9.47 -4.49 -5.93
C LEU A 5 -9.65 -3.38 -6.97
N ASN A 6 -9.48 -3.69 -8.26
CA ASN A 6 -9.63 -2.71 -9.33
C ASN A 6 -11.02 -2.10 -9.41
N ASN A 7 -12.05 -2.86 -9.05
CA ASN A 7 -13.42 -2.39 -9.04
C ASN A 7 -13.71 -1.52 -7.81
N VAL A 8 -13.26 -1.93 -6.63
CA VAL A 8 -13.37 -1.12 -5.40
C VAL A 8 -12.61 0.21 -5.51
N LEU A 9 -11.48 0.25 -6.22
CA LEU A 9 -10.72 1.48 -6.46
C LEU A 9 -11.46 2.53 -7.32
N LYS A 10 -12.51 2.15 -8.05
CA LYS A 10 -13.29 3.08 -8.88
C LYS A 10 -14.39 3.81 -8.11
N ILE A 11 -14.78 3.28 -6.96
CA ILE A 11 -15.87 3.84 -6.14
C ILE A 11 -15.29 4.60 -4.95
N ARG A 12 -15.97 5.67 -4.53
CA ARG A 12 -15.48 6.52 -3.43
C ARG A 12 -16.41 6.47 -2.23
N GLY A 13 -15.83 6.32 -1.04
CA GLY A 13 -16.51 6.65 0.21
C GLY A 13 -16.68 8.15 0.30
N VAL A 14 -17.93 8.61 0.47
CA VAL A 14 -18.28 10.02 0.56
C VAL A 14 -18.97 10.32 1.88
N LYS A 15 -18.78 11.55 2.36
CA LYS A 15 -19.53 12.11 3.47
C LYS A 15 -20.56 13.09 2.93
N TYR A 16 -21.82 12.97 3.33
CA TYR A 16 -22.92 13.74 2.77
C TYR A 16 -23.99 14.09 3.80
N ASP A 17 -24.83 15.06 3.44
CA ASP A 17 -26.02 15.45 4.17
C ASP A 17 -27.24 15.21 3.30
N PHE A 18 -28.34 14.74 3.89
CA PHE A 18 -29.60 14.63 3.17
C PHE A 18 -30.18 16.02 2.86
N LYS A 19 -30.80 16.15 1.69
CA LYS A 19 -31.57 17.37 1.36
C LYS A 19 -32.77 17.45 2.32
N SER A 20 -33.11 18.65 2.79
CA SER A 20 -34.26 18.88 3.69
C SER A 20 -35.59 18.38 3.10
N ASP A 21 -35.73 18.45 1.78
CA ASP A 21 -36.90 17.95 1.06
C ASP A 21 -37.01 16.42 0.99
N PHE A 22 -35.98 15.68 1.41
CA PHE A 22 -35.97 14.22 1.36
C PHE A 22 -36.91 13.62 2.41
N PHE A 23 -36.91 14.20 3.62
CA PHE A 23 -37.81 13.80 4.69
C PHE A 23 -38.76 14.96 4.98
N LYS A 24 -39.92 15.00 4.30
CA LYS A 24 -40.95 16.00 4.58
C LYS A 24 -41.87 15.52 5.68
N VAL A 25 -41.83 16.20 6.82
CA VAL A 25 -42.71 15.94 7.96
C VAL A 25 -43.50 17.20 8.31
N ASP A 26 -44.81 17.07 8.54
CA ASP A 26 -45.70 18.20 8.83
C ASP A 26 -45.35 18.94 10.12
N ASN A 27 -44.66 18.28 11.06
CA ASN A 27 -44.29 18.86 12.35
C ASN A 27 -42.90 19.51 12.30
N PRO A 28 -42.77 20.84 12.49
CA PRO A 28 -41.52 21.57 12.32
C PRO A 28 -40.44 21.19 13.35
N LYS A 29 -40.82 20.71 14.54
CA LYS A 29 -39.85 20.24 15.54
C LYS A 29 -39.20 18.93 15.10
N ILE A 30 -40.01 18.00 14.59
CA ILE A 30 -39.56 16.69 14.10
C ILE A 30 -38.71 16.88 12.84
N GLN A 31 -39.11 17.78 11.94
CA GLN A 31 -38.33 18.14 10.76
C GLN A 31 -36.91 18.57 11.13
N LYS A 32 -36.78 19.51 12.07
CA LYS A 32 -35.48 20.03 12.51
C LYS A 32 -34.61 18.96 13.17
N GLU A 33 -35.19 18.13 14.03
CA GLU A 33 -34.50 17.02 14.68
C GLU A 33 -33.98 16.00 13.65
N LEU A 34 -34.78 15.70 12.63
CA LEU A 34 -34.39 14.78 11.57
C LEU A 34 -33.28 15.35 10.68
N GLU A 35 -33.35 16.64 10.33
CA GLU A 35 -32.28 17.33 9.61
C GLU A 35 -30.97 17.41 10.40
N GLU A 36 -31.04 17.48 11.73
CA GLU A 36 -29.83 17.44 12.58
C GLU A 36 -29.28 16.01 12.68
N ASN A 37 -30.15 15.00 12.77
CA ASN A 37 -29.76 13.59 12.89
C ASN A 37 -29.32 12.94 11.57
N THR A 38 -29.57 13.57 10.42
CA THR A 38 -29.23 13.04 9.08
C THR A 38 -28.13 13.83 8.38
N LYS A 39 -27.32 14.54 9.18
CA LYS A 39 -26.11 15.22 8.72
C LYS A 39 -24.88 14.35 8.96
N ASN A 40 -23.85 14.59 8.18
CA ASN A 40 -22.54 13.98 8.29
C ASN A 40 -22.52 12.46 8.05
N GLU A 41 -23.48 11.97 7.29
CA GLU A 41 -23.61 10.56 6.93
C GLU A 41 -22.44 10.13 6.04
N ILE A 42 -22.05 8.86 6.15
CA ILE A 42 -20.97 8.28 5.36
C ILE A 42 -21.55 7.13 4.54
N GLY A 43 -21.23 7.10 3.26
CA GLY A 43 -21.70 6.05 2.36
C GLY A 43 -21.04 6.13 1.00
N PHE A 44 -21.75 5.64 -0.01
CA PHE A 44 -21.30 5.65 -1.40
C PHE A 44 -22.30 6.35 -2.31
N LEU A 45 -21.82 6.78 -3.48
CA LEU A 45 -22.67 7.28 -4.54
C LEU A 45 -23.21 6.11 -5.37
N ALA A 46 -24.52 5.89 -5.36
CA ALA A 46 -25.14 4.77 -6.07
C ALA A 46 -24.86 4.78 -7.58
N GLN A 47 -24.69 5.96 -8.19
CA GLN A 47 -24.32 6.13 -9.59
C GLN A 47 -22.88 5.66 -9.90
N GLU A 48 -21.96 5.72 -8.94
CA GLU A 48 -20.63 5.13 -9.12
C GLU A 48 -20.70 3.61 -8.98
N ILE A 49 -21.51 3.11 -8.03
CA ILE A 49 -21.66 1.67 -7.81
C ILE A 49 -22.35 1.00 -8.99
N ILE A 50 -23.40 1.59 -9.57
CA ILE A 50 -24.12 0.96 -10.70
C ILE A 50 -23.24 0.75 -11.94
N GLU A 51 -22.20 1.56 -12.13
CA GLU A 51 -21.24 1.40 -13.23
C GLU A 51 -20.30 0.21 -13.03
N VAL A 52 -20.11 -0.24 -11.79
CA VAL A 52 -19.11 -1.26 -11.41
C VAL A 52 -19.76 -2.56 -10.93
N PHE A 53 -20.80 -2.45 -10.11
CA PHE A 53 -21.57 -3.52 -9.48
C PHE A 53 -23.08 -3.25 -9.64
N PRO A 54 -23.63 -3.32 -10.87
CA PRO A 54 -25.03 -3.05 -11.12
C PRO A 54 -25.99 -3.93 -10.31
N GLU A 55 -25.56 -5.14 -9.93
CA GLU A 55 -26.31 -6.07 -9.09
C GLU A 55 -26.48 -5.62 -7.63
N MET A 56 -25.66 -4.67 -7.16
CA MET A 56 -25.71 -4.12 -5.81
C MET A 56 -26.55 -2.85 -5.71
N VAL A 57 -27.14 -2.40 -6.82
CA VAL A 57 -27.95 -1.18 -6.86
C VAL A 57 -29.36 -1.52 -7.31
N PHE A 58 -30.34 -1.04 -6.55
CA PHE A 58 -31.75 -1.21 -6.89
C PHE A 58 -32.47 0.13 -6.84
N LEU A 59 -33.52 0.25 -7.66
CA LEU A 59 -34.38 1.42 -7.65
C LEU A 59 -35.42 1.26 -6.53
N ASP A 60 -35.41 2.17 -5.56
CA ASP A 60 -36.49 2.28 -4.59
C ASP A 60 -37.73 2.83 -5.28
N SER A 61 -38.75 1.97 -5.46
CA SER A 61 -40.02 2.32 -6.09
C SER A 61 -40.81 3.39 -5.34
N THR A 62 -40.51 3.61 -4.07
CA THR A 62 -41.22 4.56 -3.20
C THR A 62 -40.78 5.99 -3.47
N ASN A 63 -39.48 6.18 -3.73
CA ASN A 63 -38.84 7.49 -3.85
C ASN A 63 -38.19 7.74 -5.22
N ASN A 64 -38.26 6.75 -6.12
CA ASN A 64 -37.63 6.74 -7.45
C ASN A 64 -36.12 7.10 -7.40
N GLN A 65 -35.41 6.53 -6.43
CA GLN A 65 -33.99 6.79 -6.17
C GLN A 65 -33.21 5.48 -6.13
N TYR A 66 -31.94 5.55 -6.51
CA TYR A 66 -31.04 4.41 -6.42
C TYR A 66 -30.58 4.19 -4.99
N SER A 67 -30.73 2.97 -4.52
CA SER A 67 -30.29 2.50 -3.21
C SER A 67 -29.22 1.41 -3.39
N VAL A 68 -28.30 1.34 -2.44
CA VAL A 68 -27.14 0.44 -2.47
C VAL A 68 -27.35 -0.69 -1.46
N ASP A 69 -27.12 -1.93 -1.89
CA ASP A 69 -27.02 -3.09 -1.00
C ASP A 69 -25.61 -3.22 -0.43
N TYR A 70 -25.41 -2.66 0.76
CA TYR A 70 -24.14 -2.71 1.47
C TYR A 70 -23.74 -4.13 1.90
N ILE A 71 -24.68 -5.06 2.05
CA ILE A 71 -24.39 -6.42 2.52
C ILE A 71 -23.62 -7.19 1.43
N GLN A 72 -24.01 -7.01 0.16
CA GLN A 72 -23.34 -7.63 -0.97
C GLN A 72 -21.95 -7.05 -1.24
N LEU A 73 -21.67 -5.82 -0.78
CA LEU A 73 -20.36 -5.20 -0.91
C LEU A 73 -19.30 -5.84 0.02
N ILE A 74 -19.71 -6.36 1.18
CA ILE A 74 -18.81 -6.97 2.18
C ILE A 74 -17.91 -8.07 1.58
N PRO A 75 -18.43 -9.13 0.93
CA PRO A 75 -17.58 -10.18 0.36
C PRO A 75 -16.63 -9.65 -0.74
N VAL A 76 -17.05 -8.66 -1.52
CA VAL A 76 -16.19 -8.04 -2.55
C VAL A 76 -15.04 -7.27 -1.91
N LEU A 77 -15.30 -6.53 -0.84
CA LEU A 77 -14.25 -5.83 -0.08
C LEU A 77 -13.25 -6.81 0.53
N VAL A 78 -13.72 -7.96 1.04
CA VAL A 78 -12.84 -9.02 1.56
C VAL A 78 -11.91 -9.55 0.48
N GLU A 79 -12.43 -9.83 -0.71
CA GLU A 79 -11.60 -10.30 -1.84
C GLU A 79 -10.64 -9.21 -2.33
N ALA A 80 -11.05 -7.95 -2.34
CA ALA A 80 -10.16 -6.81 -2.66
C ALA A 80 -9.00 -6.67 -1.67
N ILE A 81 -9.23 -6.89 -0.37
CA ILE A 81 -8.18 -6.87 0.66
C ILE A 81 -7.20 -8.03 0.45
N LYS A 82 -7.70 -9.23 0.10
CA LYS A 82 -6.83 -10.37 -0.22
C LYS A 82 -5.96 -10.11 -1.45
N GLU A 83 -6.56 -9.59 -2.54
CA GLU A 83 -5.80 -9.19 -3.73
C GLU A 83 -4.75 -8.13 -3.41
N GLN A 84 -5.07 -7.18 -2.52
CA GLN A 84 -4.10 -6.20 -2.04
C GLN A 84 -2.97 -6.86 -1.24
N GLN A 85 -3.27 -7.84 -0.40
CA GLN A 85 -2.26 -8.59 0.35
C GLN A 85 -1.31 -9.35 -0.59
N ASP A 86 -1.84 -10.02 -1.62
CA ASP A 86 -1.01 -10.73 -2.60
C ASP A 86 -0.03 -9.79 -3.32
N ILE A 87 -0.46 -8.56 -3.64
CA ILE A 87 0.40 -7.52 -4.22
C ILE A 87 1.49 -7.09 -3.23
N ILE A 88 1.14 -6.92 -1.95
CA ILE A 88 2.12 -6.56 -0.90
C ILE A 88 3.17 -7.67 -0.77
N ASP A 89 2.75 -8.93 -0.71
CA ASP A 89 3.65 -10.07 -0.54
C ASP A 89 4.61 -10.21 -1.75
N ASP A 90 4.12 -10.01 -2.97
CA ASP A 90 4.96 -9.97 -4.18
C ASP A 90 5.96 -8.80 -4.17
N LEU A 91 5.54 -7.62 -3.69
CA LEU A 91 6.44 -6.48 -3.54
C LEU A 91 7.52 -6.72 -2.48
N VAL A 92 7.16 -7.33 -1.35
CA VAL A 92 8.11 -7.70 -0.29
C VAL A 92 9.13 -8.72 -0.81
N ALA A 93 8.67 -9.78 -1.48
CA ALA A 93 9.56 -10.79 -2.06
C ALA A 93 10.53 -10.20 -3.11
N LYS A 94 10.06 -9.24 -3.91
CA LYS A 94 10.91 -8.50 -4.86
C LYS A 94 11.97 -7.66 -4.17
N ILE A 95 11.62 -7.00 -3.06
CA ILE A 95 12.57 -6.22 -2.26
C ILE A 95 13.63 -7.15 -1.67
N GLU A 96 13.24 -8.27 -1.05
CA GLU A 96 14.18 -9.26 -0.49
C GLU A 96 15.14 -9.80 -1.56
N THR A 97 14.60 -10.15 -2.74
CA THR A 97 15.43 -10.61 -3.88
C THR A 97 16.40 -9.54 -4.36
N MET A 98 15.98 -8.26 -4.39
CA MET A 98 16.85 -7.14 -4.77
C MET A 98 17.95 -6.90 -3.72
N GLU A 99 17.63 -7.00 -2.44
CA GLU A 99 18.60 -6.89 -1.34
C GLU A 99 19.63 -8.03 -1.36
N GLU A 100 19.18 -9.26 -1.60
CA GLU A 100 20.06 -10.42 -1.77
C GLU A 100 20.99 -10.24 -2.97
N ASN A 101 20.48 -9.82 -4.14
CA ASN A 101 21.30 -9.62 -5.34
C ASN A 101 22.29 -8.44 -5.23
N CYS A 102 21.96 -7.43 -4.43
CA CYS A 102 22.86 -6.31 -4.11
C CYS A 102 24.08 -6.76 -3.29
N CYS A 103 23.93 -7.83 -2.50
CA CYS A 103 24.94 -8.31 -1.55
C CYS A 103 25.60 -9.66 -1.92
N THR A 104 25.04 -10.42 -2.87
CA THR A 104 25.54 -11.74 -3.30
C THR A 104 26.30 -11.71 -4.62
N ASN A 105 26.10 -10.68 -5.44
CA ASN A 105 27.08 -10.36 -6.45
C ASN A 105 28.28 -9.78 -5.73
N SER A 106 29.18 -10.70 -5.35
CA SER A 106 30.61 -10.46 -5.30
C SER A 106 30.95 -9.59 -6.51
N LEU A 107 30.94 -8.27 -6.29
CA LEU A 107 31.92 -7.41 -6.89
C LEU A 107 33.20 -8.14 -6.53
N LYS A 108 33.72 -8.88 -7.52
CA LYS A 108 35.13 -9.20 -7.60
C LYS A 108 35.76 -7.85 -7.33
N SER A 109 36.14 -7.62 -6.07
CA SER A 109 37.16 -6.65 -5.73
C SER A 109 38.17 -6.90 -6.81
N ALA A 110 38.39 -5.88 -7.66
CA ALA A 110 39.27 -6.01 -8.79
C ALA A 110 40.49 -6.70 -8.24
N SER A 111 40.68 -7.96 -8.63
CA SER A 111 41.86 -8.71 -8.30
C SER A 111 42.88 -8.00 -9.17
N LEU A 112 43.37 -6.87 -8.65
CA LEU A 112 44.67 -6.38 -9.00
C LEU A 112 45.53 -7.55 -8.57
N ASN A 113 45.85 -8.38 -9.56
CA ASN A 113 47.10 -9.10 -9.57
C ASN A 113 48.17 -8.03 -9.35
N THR A 114 48.43 -7.67 -8.10
CA THR A 114 49.77 -7.31 -7.66
C THR A 114 50.55 -8.61 -7.73
N GLY A 115 50.79 -9.06 -8.97
CA GLY A 115 51.81 -10.02 -9.30
C GLY A 115 53.13 -9.30 -9.08
N THR A 116 53.53 -9.26 -7.83
CA THR A 116 54.89 -9.04 -7.33
C THR A 116 54.83 -9.62 -5.91
N ASP A 117 55.03 -10.92 -5.71
CA ASP A 117 56.36 -11.51 -5.60
C ASP A 117 57.49 -10.49 -5.39
N THR A 118 57.32 -9.63 -4.37
CA THR A 118 58.44 -8.92 -3.77
C THR A 118 58.34 -9.13 -2.28
N ARG A 119 59.39 -9.73 -1.72
CA ARG A 119 59.69 -9.71 -0.29
C ARG A 119 59.62 -8.25 0.17
N LEU A 120 58.47 -7.84 0.70
CA LEU A 120 58.29 -6.53 1.31
C LEU A 120 59.17 -6.52 2.55
N ALA A 121 60.17 -5.63 2.55
CA ALA A 121 61.02 -5.42 3.70
C ALA A 121 60.14 -5.03 4.90
N ASP A 122 60.50 -5.47 6.10
CA ASP A 122 59.78 -5.27 7.38
C ASP A 122 59.59 -3.79 7.80
N ASN A 123 59.76 -2.83 6.89
CA ASN A 123 59.90 -1.40 7.18
C ASN A 123 58.98 -0.48 6.36
N GLU A 124 57.94 -1.01 5.72
CA GLU A 124 56.96 -0.21 4.99
C GLU A 124 55.60 -0.19 5.70
N ALA A 125 54.95 0.98 5.70
CA ALA A 125 53.61 1.11 6.21
C ALA A 125 52.60 0.44 5.26
N VAL A 126 51.81 -0.49 5.78
CA VAL A 126 50.81 -1.27 5.00
C VAL A 126 49.41 -0.98 5.52
N LEU A 127 48.46 -0.77 4.60
CA LEU A 127 47.04 -0.63 4.91
C LEU A 127 46.28 -1.87 4.41
N TYR A 128 45.51 -2.52 5.29
CA TYR A 128 44.73 -3.71 4.97
C TYR A 128 43.30 -3.34 4.54
N GLN A 129 42.55 -4.30 3.99
CA GLN A 129 41.14 -4.07 3.66
C GLN A 129 40.28 -3.90 4.93
N ASN A 130 39.15 -3.20 4.77
CA ASN A 130 38.19 -2.97 5.85
C ASN A 130 37.43 -4.26 6.20
N THR A 131 37.14 -4.47 7.49
CA THR A 131 36.42 -5.64 8.00
C THR A 131 35.36 -5.23 9.03
N PRO A 132 34.07 -5.61 8.87
CA PRO A 132 33.51 -6.32 7.73
C PRO A 132 33.40 -5.43 6.48
N ASN A 133 33.52 -6.04 5.31
CA ASN A 133 33.20 -5.45 4.00
C ASN A 133 32.31 -6.46 3.26
N PRO A 134 31.03 -6.17 2.95
CA PRO A 134 30.32 -4.90 3.17
C PRO A 134 30.02 -4.62 4.66
N PHE A 135 30.03 -3.36 5.09
CA PHE A 135 29.67 -2.96 6.46
C PHE A 135 28.24 -2.40 6.52
N ARG A 136 27.56 -2.60 7.65
CA ARG A 136 26.22 -2.03 7.90
C ARG A 136 26.21 -0.92 8.97
N GLU A 137 27.14 -0.94 9.92
CA GLU A 137 27.19 0.05 11.02
C GLU A 137 28.62 0.50 11.35
N GLN A 138 29.58 -0.44 11.44
CA GLN A 138 30.99 -0.15 11.72
C GLN A 138 31.90 -1.03 10.86
N THR A 139 33.08 -0.52 10.50
CA THR A 139 34.15 -1.27 9.82
C THR A 139 35.50 -0.87 10.41
N GLU A 140 36.43 -1.82 10.51
CA GLU A 140 37.79 -1.61 11.01
C GLU A 140 38.79 -1.80 9.87
N ILE A 141 39.69 -0.82 9.69
CA ILE A 141 40.81 -0.89 8.74
C ILE A 141 42.09 -1.04 9.55
N LYS A 142 42.74 -2.18 9.42
CA LYS A 142 44.03 -2.43 10.08
C LYS A 142 45.14 -1.73 9.30
N CYS A 143 46.12 -1.19 10.01
CA CYS A 143 47.36 -0.68 9.42
C CYS A 143 48.57 -1.23 10.18
N CYS A 144 49.68 -1.39 9.46
CA CYS A 144 50.99 -1.67 10.01
C CYS A 144 51.86 -0.43 9.71
N LEU A 145 52.59 0.06 10.71
CA LEU A 145 53.57 1.13 10.56
C LEU A 145 54.95 0.55 10.92
N PRO A 146 56.04 1.02 10.29
CA PRO A 146 57.40 0.63 10.67
C PRO A 146 57.80 1.14 12.07
#